data_AF-U9THV6-F1
#
_entry.id   AF-U9THV6-F1
#
_cell.length_a   1.000
_cell.length_b   1.000
_cell.length_c   1.000
_cell.angle_alpha   90.00
_cell.angle_beta   90.00
_cell.angle_gamma   90.00
#
_symmetry.space_group_name_H-M   'P 1'
#
loop_
_entity.id
_entity.type
_entity.pdbx_description
1 polymer ?
#
loop_
_entity_poly.entity_id
_entity_poly.type
_entity_poly.pdbx_seq_one_letter_code
_entity_poly.pdbx_strand_id
1 'polypeptide(L)'
;MKKKKIIMNEMDDKEFYLYYLNDLSYIPRPSKWIESIIKIPLLKTTLEYISFNHAMASHILLSFLTDLTLPLSQPFNFAVMILTFFIILLILFPVSIILEICKKLDLFNFNFYEMDEWNRMTAGKGSNDIKHIAREGHRALCSSDYNSKVFNFDLVETLLILSAIIYERDDDELRKIYEKLKTNKDNEGDSFENLIDECRNKVYKGINRKVKDLGFNFVPLSELNSIDTLFAGMYLFEHKNDQEDQENNNVIIVSFKGTSPTNFTEWLTDFLIMRADASQFVFGEIHKGFYDNFFPKTLDETKESYPAKRMVETISKAAEKMYERNGKNVNIWITGHSLGAALAQVFYAR
;
A
#
# COMPACT_ATOMS: atom_id res chain seq x y z
N MET A 1 41.48 -1.61 16.36
CA MET A 1 40.18 -2.32 16.39
C MET A 1 39.27 -1.73 15.32
N LYS A 2 38.95 -2.49 14.27
CA LYS A 2 37.98 -2.05 13.24
C LYS A 2 36.58 -2.07 13.87
N LYS A 3 35.97 -0.89 14.08
CA LYS A 3 34.54 -0.79 14.44
C LYS A 3 33.73 -1.48 13.34
N LYS A 4 33.15 -2.63 13.67
CA LYS A 4 32.21 -3.36 12.82
C LYS A 4 31.04 -2.41 12.56
N LYS A 5 30.81 -2.09 11.28
CA LYS A 5 29.69 -1.28 10.82
C LYS A 5 28.42 -2.10 11.08
N ILE A 6 27.77 -1.90 12.23
CA ILE A 6 26.51 -2.57 12.56
C ILE A 6 25.47 -1.92 11.64
N ILE A 7 25.26 -2.51 10.46
CA ILE A 7 24.06 -2.32 9.64
C ILE A 7 22.89 -2.89 10.46
N MET A 8 21.64 -2.45 10.22
CA MET A 8 20.44 -3.10 10.78
C MET A 8 20.70 -4.61 10.79
N ASN A 9 20.73 -5.22 11.98
CA ASN A 9 21.24 -6.57 12.14
C ASN A 9 20.42 -7.46 11.20
N GLU A 10 21.03 -8.29 10.36
CA GLU A 10 20.26 -9.10 9.39
C GLU A 10 19.16 -9.95 10.07
N MET A 11 19.34 -10.27 11.35
CA MET A 11 18.32 -10.89 12.20
C MET A 11 17.06 -10.02 12.42
N ASP A 12 17.19 -8.71 12.58
CA ASP A 12 16.05 -7.82 12.80
C ASP A 12 15.25 -7.62 11.52
N ASP A 13 15.92 -7.53 10.36
CA ASP A 13 15.24 -7.50 9.06
C ASP A 13 14.40 -8.77 8.85
N LYS A 14 14.98 -9.95 9.12
CA LYS A 14 14.31 -11.24 8.92
C LYS A 14 13.03 -11.38 9.74
N GLU A 15 13.04 -10.92 10.98
CA GLU A 15 11.85 -10.96 11.84
C GLU A 15 10.69 -10.14 11.25
N PHE A 16 10.95 -8.94 10.72
CA PHE A 16 9.88 -8.15 10.12
C PHE A 16 9.38 -8.74 8.80
N TYR A 17 10.26 -9.35 8.01
CA TYR A 17 9.82 -10.13 6.85
C TYR A 17 8.97 -11.34 7.25
N LEU A 18 9.24 -11.96 8.40
CA LEU A 18 8.39 -13.02 8.94
C LEU A 18 7.01 -12.49 9.35
N TYR A 19 6.93 -11.33 10.02
CA TYR A 19 5.64 -10.68 10.31
C TYR A 19 4.86 -10.37 9.05
N TYR A 20 5.53 -9.89 8.02
CA TYR A 20 4.93 -9.64 6.71
C TYR A 20 4.44 -10.92 6.02
N LEU A 21 5.22 -12.00 6.02
CA LEU A 21 4.77 -13.29 5.46
C LEU A 21 3.59 -13.86 6.24
N ASN A 22 3.56 -13.66 7.56
CA ASN A 22 2.42 -14.02 8.38
C ASN A 22 1.18 -13.19 8.00
N ASP A 23 1.30 -11.87 7.82
CA ASP A 23 0.24 -10.99 7.30
C ASP A 23 -0.30 -11.50 5.95
N LEU A 24 0.60 -11.78 5.00
CA LEU A 24 0.28 -12.33 3.69
C LEU A 24 -0.48 -13.67 3.76
N SER A 25 -0.23 -14.46 4.81
CA SER A 25 -0.91 -15.73 5.03
C SER A 25 -2.40 -15.58 5.38
N TYR A 26 -2.82 -14.43 5.92
CA TYR A 26 -4.21 -14.14 6.26
C TYR A 26 -5.06 -13.74 5.05
N ILE A 27 -4.44 -13.33 3.94
CA ILE A 27 -5.19 -12.99 2.72
C ILE A 27 -5.93 -14.25 2.21
N PRO A 28 -7.24 -14.19 1.98
CA PRO A 28 -8.01 -15.36 1.58
C PRO A 28 -7.57 -15.88 0.21
N ARG A 29 -7.51 -17.21 0.06
CA ARG A 29 -7.25 -17.83 -1.24
C ARG A 29 -8.55 -17.83 -2.05
N PRO A 30 -8.58 -17.28 -3.28
CA PRO A 30 -9.72 -17.47 -4.15
C PRO A 30 -9.92 -18.97 -4.41
N SER A 31 -11.17 -19.40 -4.53
CA SER A 31 -11.45 -20.80 -4.83
C SER A 31 -10.80 -21.23 -6.17
N LYS A 32 -10.41 -22.51 -6.30
CA LYS A 32 -9.67 -23.02 -7.49
C LYS A 32 -10.32 -22.72 -8.84
N TRP A 33 -11.65 -22.68 -8.88
CA TRP A 33 -12.40 -22.33 -10.10
C TRP A 33 -12.23 -20.84 -10.44
N ILE A 34 -12.32 -19.96 -9.45
CA ILE A 34 -12.04 -18.52 -9.59
C ILE A 34 -10.58 -18.31 -9.99
N GLU A 35 -9.61 -19.00 -9.39
CA GLU A 35 -8.18 -18.91 -9.79
C GLU A 35 -7.98 -19.25 -11.27
N SER A 36 -8.68 -20.25 -11.78
CA SER A 36 -8.59 -20.65 -13.19
C SER A 36 -9.20 -19.61 -14.13
N ILE A 37 -10.26 -18.93 -13.69
CA ILE A 37 -10.92 -17.88 -14.48
C ILE A 37 -10.11 -16.57 -14.44
N ILE A 38 -9.56 -16.21 -13.29
CA ILE A 38 -8.74 -15.00 -13.10
C ILE A 38 -7.49 -15.02 -13.99
N LYS A 39 -6.97 -16.20 -14.34
CA LYS A 39 -5.84 -16.34 -15.27
C LYS A 39 -6.14 -15.87 -16.70
N ILE A 40 -7.41 -15.71 -17.05
CA ILE A 40 -7.84 -15.18 -18.34
C ILE A 40 -8.22 -13.71 -18.14
N PRO A 41 -7.40 -12.73 -18.58
CA PRO A 41 -7.58 -11.32 -18.22
C PRO A 41 -8.96 -10.74 -18.54
N LEU A 42 -9.52 -11.12 -19.70
CA LEU A 42 -10.85 -10.68 -20.11
C LEU A 42 -11.95 -11.21 -19.18
N LEU A 43 -11.82 -12.47 -18.72
CA LEU A 43 -12.79 -13.06 -17.80
C LEU A 43 -12.63 -12.51 -16.37
N LYS A 44 -11.40 -12.22 -15.93
CA LYS A 44 -11.14 -11.51 -14.67
C LYS A 44 -11.89 -10.17 -14.65
N THR A 45 -11.65 -9.34 -15.67
CA THR A 45 -12.29 -8.02 -15.84
C THR A 45 -13.82 -8.14 -15.88
N THR A 46 -14.33 -9.15 -16.59
CA THR A 46 -15.79 -9.39 -16.68
C THR A 46 -16.39 -9.80 -15.35
N LEU A 47 -15.74 -10.69 -14.59
CA LEU A 47 -16.22 -11.12 -13.27
C LEU A 47 -16.24 -9.97 -12.28
N GLU A 48 -15.15 -9.20 -12.20
CA GLU A 48 -15.06 -8.04 -11.33
C GLU A 48 -16.15 -7.02 -11.64
N TYR A 49 -16.44 -6.82 -12.94
CA TYR A 49 -17.53 -5.98 -13.38
C TYR A 49 -18.92 -6.52 -13.02
N ILE A 50 -19.16 -7.84 -13.13
CA ILE A 50 -20.42 -8.45 -12.68
C ILE A 50 -20.59 -8.25 -11.17
N SER A 51 -19.54 -8.49 -10.38
CA SER A 51 -19.54 -8.25 -8.93
C SER A 51 -19.82 -6.79 -8.60
N PHE A 52 -19.22 -5.86 -9.34
CA PHE A 52 -19.48 -4.43 -9.21
C PHE A 52 -20.96 -4.09 -9.48
N ASN A 53 -21.51 -4.57 -10.60
CA ASN A 53 -22.90 -4.29 -10.97
C ASN A 53 -23.88 -4.86 -9.95
N HIS A 54 -23.60 -6.07 -9.44
CA HIS A 54 -24.39 -6.67 -8.39
C HIS A 54 -24.36 -5.80 -7.12
N ALA A 55 -23.18 -5.38 -6.66
CA ALA A 55 -23.05 -4.56 -5.46
C ALA A 55 -23.77 -3.21 -5.59
N MET A 56 -23.61 -2.52 -6.73
CA MET A 56 -24.26 -1.23 -6.96
C MET A 56 -25.79 -1.40 -7.10
N ALA A 57 -26.26 -2.40 -7.85
CA ALA A 57 -27.69 -2.68 -7.98
C ALA A 57 -28.32 -3.02 -6.62
N SER A 58 -27.65 -3.83 -5.80
CA SER A 58 -28.08 -4.13 -4.43
C SER A 58 -28.12 -2.87 -3.57
N HIS A 59 -27.15 -1.96 -3.68
CA HIS A 59 -27.13 -0.72 -2.92
C HIS A 59 -28.23 0.25 -3.35
N ILE A 60 -28.43 0.43 -4.66
CA ILE A 60 -29.52 1.25 -5.21
C ILE A 60 -30.86 0.67 -4.74
N LEU A 61 -31.06 -0.64 -4.87
CA LEU A 61 -32.28 -1.32 -4.41
C LEU A 61 -32.49 -1.14 -2.92
N LEU A 62 -31.47 -1.35 -2.10
CA LEU A 62 -31.56 -1.18 -0.65
C LEU A 62 -31.89 0.26 -0.29
N SER A 63 -31.23 1.23 -0.92
CA SER A 63 -31.48 2.66 -0.70
C SER A 63 -32.92 3.05 -1.05
N PHE A 64 -33.47 2.49 -2.14
CA PHE A 64 -34.88 2.66 -2.48
C PHE A 64 -35.83 2.00 -1.48
N LEU A 65 -35.48 0.82 -0.96
CA LEU A 65 -36.29 0.11 0.02
C LEU A 65 -36.27 0.78 1.39
N THR A 66 -35.17 1.44 1.77
CA THR A 66 -35.01 2.13 3.05
C THR A 66 -35.49 3.57 3.02
N ASP A 67 -35.32 4.28 1.91
CA ASP A 67 -35.83 5.64 1.71
C ASP A 67 -36.43 5.83 0.30
N LEU A 68 -37.73 5.56 0.18
CA LEU A 68 -38.50 5.81 -1.03
C LEU A 68 -38.56 7.30 -1.41
N THR A 69 -38.26 8.21 -0.47
CA THR A 69 -38.29 9.65 -0.70
C THR A 69 -36.98 10.20 -1.22
N LEU A 70 -35.91 9.40 -1.30
CA LEU A 70 -34.58 9.80 -1.74
C LEU A 70 -34.56 10.64 -3.05
N PRO A 71 -35.36 10.32 -4.09
CA PRO A 71 -35.42 11.13 -5.31
C PRO A 71 -35.96 12.56 -5.09
N LEU A 72 -36.72 12.78 -4.01
CA LEU A 72 -37.35 14.05 -3.65
C LEU A 72 -36.60 14.76 -2.52
N SER A 73 -36.11 14.02 -1.53
CA SER A 73 -35.40 14.55 -0.36
C SER A 73 -33.95 14.93 -0.69
N GLN A 74 -33.29 14.16 -1.56
CA GLN A 74 -31.90 14.38 -1.99
C GLN A 74 -31.73 14.15 -3.51
N PRO A 75 -32.42 14.95 -4.36
CA PRO A 75 -32.48 14.74 -5.80
C PRO A 75 -31.09 14.73 -6.47
N PHE A 76 -30.15 15.54 -6.00
CA PHE A 76 -28.79 15.58 -6.54
C PHE A 76 -28.00 14.30 -6.26
N ASN A 77 -28.01 13.83 -5.01
CA ASN A 77 -27.33 12.59 -4.63
C ASN A 77 -27.92 11.39 -5.37
N PHE A 78 -29.25 11.36 -5.49
CA PHE A 78 -29.96 10.35 -6.25
C PHE A 78 -29.59 10.37 -7.73
N ALA A 79 -29.58 11.54 -8.37
CA ALA A 79 -29.18 11.69 -9.76
C ALA A 79 -27.72 11.28 -9.99
N VAL A 80 -26.80 11.67 -9.11
CA VAL A 80 -25.39 11.26 -9.16
C VAL A 80 -25.26 9.75 -9.01
N MET A 81 -25.95 9.12 -8.07
CA MET A 81 -25.91 7.66 -7.87
C MET A 81 -26.33 6.90 -9.14
N ILE A 82 -27.45 7.31 -9.75
CA ILE A 82 -27.96 6.69 -10.97
C ILE A 82 -27.06 6.99 -12.17
N LEU A 83 -26.63 8.24 -12.35
CA LEU A 83 -25.77 8.66 -13.47
C LEU A 83 -24.40 7.98 -13.40
N THR A 84 -23.80 7.91 -12.21
CA THR A 84 -22.52 7.20 -11.99
C THR A 84 -22.66 5.72 -12.29
N PHE A 85 -23.76 5.08 -11.90
CA PHE A 85 -24.03 3.69 -12.29
C PHE A 85 -24.11 3.52 -13.81
N PHE A 86 -24.83 4.39 -14.52
CA PHE A 86 -24.92 4.34 -15.98
C PHE A 86 -23.59 4.64 -16.69
N ILE A 87 -22.82 5.63 -16.22
CA ILE A 87 -21.51 5.97 -16.78
C ILE A 87 -20.55 4.80 -16.61
N ILE A 88 -20.50 4.19 -15.42
CA ILE A 88 -19.63 3.04 -15.17
C ILE A 88 -20.04 1.85 -16.05
N LEU A 89 -21.36 1.63 -16.19
CA LEU A 89 -21.89 0.48 -16.92
C LEU A 89 -21.72 0.62 -18.45
N LEU A 90 -21.97 1.81 -18.99
CA LEU A 90 -22.00 2.04 -20.45
C LEU A 90 -20.69 2.54 -21.04
N ILE A 91 -19.83 3.18 -20.23
CA ILE A 91 -18.60 3.80 -20.72
C ILE A 91 -17.38 3.03 -20.21
N LEU A 92 -17.27 2.86 -18.90
CA LEU A 92 -16.03 2.35 -18.32
C LEU A 92 -15.79 0.86 -18.61
N PHE A 93 -16.85 0.06 -18.76
CA PHE A 93 -16.73 -1.35 -19.13
C PHE A 93 -16.33 -1.60 -20.59
N PRO A 94 -16.95 -0.96 -21.60
CA PRO A 94 -16.44 -1.05 -22.96
C PRO A 94 -15.01 -0.52 -23.08
N VAL A 95 -14.68 0.58 -22.40
CA VAL A 95 -13.32 1.14 -22.38
C VAL A 95 -12.33 0.14 -21.78
N SER A 96 -12.65 -0.52 -20.67
CA SER A 96 -11.74 -1.51 -20.08
C SER A 96 -11.50 -2.73 -20.99
N ILE A 97 -12.55 -3.24 -21.64
CA ILE A 97 -12.41 -4.33 -22.62
C ILE A 97 -11.54 -3.89 -23.81
N ILE A 98 -11.80 -2.69 -24.35
CA ILE A 98 -11.04 -2.14 -25.47
C ILE A 98 -9.56 -1.99 -25.07
N LEU A 99 -9.28 -1.45 -23.90
CA LEU A 99 -7.91 -1.29 -23.39
C LEU A 99 -7.21 -2.63 -23.21
N GLU A 100 -7.87 -3.65 -22.67
CA GLU A 100 -7.30 -4.99 -22.49
C GLU A 100 -7.00 -5.66 -23.84
N ILE A 101 -7.88 -5.49 -24.83
CA ILE A 101 -7.65 -5.93 -26.21
C ILE A 101 -6.47 -5.17 -26.83
N CYS A 102 -6.44 -3.85 -26.68
CA CYS A 102 -5.35 -3.01 -27.16
C CYS A 102 -4.01 -3.40 -26.55
N LYS A 103 -3.98 -3.70 -25.24
CA LYS A 103 -2.78 -4.19 -24.53
C LYS A 103 -2.33 -5.54 -25.06
N LYS A 104 -3.26 -6.48 -25.30
CA LYS A 104 -2.94 -7.81 -25.85
C LYS A 104 -2.43 -7.75 -27.30
N LEU A 105 -2.92 -6.78 -28.07
CA LEU A 105 -2.49 -6.53 -29.45
C LEU A 105 -1.27 -5.61 -29.55
N ASP A 106 -0.71 -5.19 -28.41
CA ASP A 106 0.41 -4.24 -28.31
C ASP A 106 0.18 -2.93 -29.09
N LEU A 107 -1.09 -2.51 -29.20
CA LEU A 107 -1.52 -1.34 -29.98
C LEU A 107 -1.25 -0.02 -29.25
N PHE A 108 -1.19 -0.05 -27.91
CA PHE A 108 -0.91 1.11 -27.07
C PHE A 108 -0.05 0.70 -25.87
N ASN A 109 1.16 1.27 -25.79
CA ASN A 109 2.02 1.12 -24.63
C ASN A 109 1.79 2.32 -23.70
N PHE A 110 0.80 2.22 -22.82
CA PHE A 110 0.55 3.22 -21.79
C PHE A 110 1.63 3.14 -20.69
N ASN A 111 2.81 3.72 -20.94
CA ASN A 111 3.81 3.97 -19.90
C ASN A 111 3.38 5.19 -19.07
N PHE A 112 2.41 5.02 -18.18
CA PHE A 112 2.00 6.07 -17.23
C PHE A 112 3.08 6.36 -16.16
N TYR A 113 4.03 5.44 -16.02
CA TYR A 113 5.31 5.65 -15.37
C TYR A 113 6.36 5.55 -16.46
N GLU A 114 6.85 6.69 -16.96
CA GLU A 114 8.03 6.69 -17.82
C GLU A 114 9.22 6.25 -16.99
N MET A 115 9.46 4.95 -16.94
CA MET A 115 10.63 4.37 -16.30
C MET A 115 11.90 5.02 -16.85
N ASP A 116 11.90 5.43 -18.12
CA ASP A 116 12.98 6.22 -18.73
C ASP A 116 13.10 7.61 -18.12
N GLU A 117 12.01 8.33 -17.86
CA GLU A 117 12.04 9.63 -17.18
C GLU A 117 12.49 9.50 -15.72
N TRP A 118 11.98 8.50 -15.01
CA TRP A 118 12.44 8.19 -13.67
C TRP A 118 13.92 7.78 -13.64
N ASN A 119 14.36 6.97 -14.60
CA ASN A 119 15.76 6.60 -14.76
C ASN A 119 16.62 7.81 -15.14
N ARG A 120 16.11 8.76 -15.93
CA ARG A 120 16.76 10.05 -16.22
C ARG A 120 16.87 10.90 -14.94
N MET A 121 15.80 11.00 -14.16
CA MET A 121 15.79 11.71 -12.87
C MET A 121 16.73 11.06 -11.85
N THR A 122 16.91 9.75 -11.89
CA THR A 122 17.83 9.01 -11.02
C THR A 122 19.22 8.78 -11.66
N ALA A 123 19.47 9.28 -12.87
CA ALA A 123 20.78 9.24 -13.53
C ALA A 123 21.73 10.29 -12.95
N GLY A 124 23.04 10.12 -13.17
CA GLY A 124 24.15 10.81 -12.47
C GLY A 124 23.88 12.20 -11.86
N LYS A 125 23.38 13.18 -12.63
CA LYS A 125 23.08 14.53 -12.11
C LYS A 125 21.83 14.55 -11.21
N GLY A 126 20.70 14.03 -11.68
CA GLY A 126 19.48 13.96 -10.89
C GLY A 126 19.57 13.01 -9.68
N SER A 127 20.45 11.99 -9.75
CA SER A 127 20.81 11.16 -8.60
C SER A 127 21.41 11.98 -7.46
N ASN A 128 22.21 12.99 -7.77
CA ASN A 128 22.79 13.87 -6.75
C ASN A 128 21.74 14.81 -6.16
N ASP A 129 20.81 15.30 -6.97
CA ASP A 129 19.71 16.15 -6.53
C ASP A 129 18.76 15.36 -5.60
N ILE A 130 18.38 14.13 -5.98
CA ILE A 130 17.55 13.26 -5.13
C ILE A 130 18.25 12.90 -3.82
N LYS A 131 19.57 12.64 -3.86
CA LYS A 131 20.36 12.41 -2.64
C LYS A 131 20.45 13.65 -1.76
N HIS A 132 20.51 14.84 -2.37
CA HIS A 132 20.47 16.10 -1.64
C HIS A 132 19.11 16.27 -0.95
N ILE A 133 18.00 16.09 -1.68
CA ILE A 133 16.65 16.12 -1.13
C ILE A 133 16.52 15.14 0.02
N ALA A 134 16.92 13.88 -0.15
CA ALA A 134 16.86 12.89 0.92
C ALA A 134 17.68 13.32 2.15
N ARG A 135 18.85 13.95 1.97
CA ARG A 135 19.68 14.42 3.09
C ARG A 135 19.02 15.56 3.86
N GLU A 136 18.45 16.54 3.18
CA GLU A 136 17.71 17.63 3.84
C GLU A 136 16.39 17.11 4.46
N GLY A 137 15.73 16.18 3.77
CA GLY A 137 14.60 15.40 4.27
C GLY A 137 14.89 14.68 5.58
N HIS A 138 16.02 13.97 5.69
CA HIS A 138 16.43 13.33 6.95
C HIS A 138 16.47 14.32 8.11
N ARG A 139 17.00 15.52 7.89
CA ARG A 139 17.03 16.57 8.93
C ARG A 139 15.62 17.04 9.28
N ALA A 140 14.78 17.26 8.28
CA ALA A 140 13.41 17.70 8.47
C ALA A 140 12.56 16.66 9.22
N LEU A 141 12.69 15.38 8.87
CA LEU A 141 11.96 14.26 9.48
C LEU A 141 12.35 14.01 10.95
N CYS A 142 13.59 14.36 11.30
CA CYS A 142 14.15 14.28 12.66
C CYS A 142 13.82 15.50 13.54
N SER A 143 13.32 16.59 12.96
CA SER A 143 13.03 17.82 13.70
C SER A 143 11.87 17.63 14.69
N SER A 144 12.00 18.19 15.89
CA SER A 144 10.97 18.27 16.93
C SER A 144 10.06 19.50 16.79
N ASP A 145 10.36 20.41 15.86
CA ASP A 145 9.64 21.69 15.69
C ASP A 145 8.40 21.56 14.78
N TYR A 146 7.44 20.76 15.25
CA TYR A 146 6.17 20.49 14.55
C TYR A 146 5.18 21.65 14.62
N ASN A 147 5.45 22.68 15.44
CA ASN A 147 4.57 23.84 15.62
C ASN A 147 4.86 24.97 14.63
N SER A 148 5.87 24.81 13.76
CA SER A 148 6.06 25.77 12.67
C SER A 148 4.87 25.69 11.71
N LYS A 149 4.12 26.79 11.58
CA LYS A 149 3.05 26.93 10.57
C LYS A 149 3.60 27.03 9.14
N VAL A 150 4.85 26.62 8.93
CA VAL A 150 5.59 26.81 7.69
C VAL A 150 5.65 25.47 6.97
N PHE A 151 5.20 25.46 5.73
CA PHE A 151 5.27 24.29 4.87
C PHE A 151 6.73 23.89 4.62
N ASN A 152 7.11 22.68 5.04
CA ASN A 152 8.46 22.17 4.86
C ASN A 152 8.58 21.40 3.53
N PHE A 153 9.25 22.01 2.56
CA PHE A 153 9.40 21.45 1.21
C PHE A 153 10.26 20.18 1.21
N ASP A 154 11.39 20.18 1.92
CA ASP A 154 12.32 19.05 1.98
C ASP A 154 11.65 17.77 2.54
N LEU A 155 10.78 17.95 3.53
CA LEU A 155 9.98 16.88 4.10
C LEU A 155 9.01 16.29 3.07
N VAL A 156 8.24 17.15 2.40
CA VAL A 156 7.21 16.71 1.44
C VAL A 156 7.84 16.05 0.22
N GLU A 157 8.92 16.61 -0.32
CA GLU A 157 9.64 16.00 -1.44
C GLU A 157 10.19 14.62 -1.07
N THR A 158 10.74 14.48 0.13
CA THR A 158 11.26 13.21 0.61
C THR A 158 10.16 12.17 0.75
N LEU A 159 9.03 12.53 1.37
CA LEU A 159 7.87 11.63 1.48
C LEU A 159 7.32 11.24 0.11
N LEU A 160 7.27 12.18 -0.85
CA LEU A 160 6.80 11.92 -2.21
C LEU A 160 7.74 10.97 -2.97
N ILE A 161 9.06 11.15 -2.85
CA ILE A 161 10.05 10.25 -3.45
C ILE A 161 9.89 8.83 -2.91
N LEU A 162 9.71 8.67 -1.59
CA LEU A 162 9.49 7.36 -0.99
C LEU A 162 8.16 6.74 -1.46
N SER A 163 7.10 7.54 -1.55
CA SER A 163 5.81 7.12 -2.11
C SER A 163 5.86 6.78 -3.61
N ALA A 164 6.84 7.28 -4.36
CA ALA A 164 7.09 6.85 -5.73
C ALA A 164 7.87 5.53 -5.77
N ILE A 165 8.91 5.38 -4.93
CA ILE A 165 9.75 4.19 -4.90
C ILE A 165 8.95 2.93 -4.55
N ILE A 166 7.88 3.04 -3.75
CA ILE A 166 7.06 1.89 -3.35
C ILE A 166 6.43 1.14 -4.55
N TYR A 167 6.27 1.80 -5.70
CA TYR A 167 5.76 1.19 -6.92
C TYR A 167 6.74 0.22 -7.60
N GLU A 168 8.00 0.17 -7.16
CA GLU A 168 9.03 -0.75 -7.68
C GLU A 168 8.91 -2.19 -7.14
N ARG A 169 7.84 -2.50 -6.40
CA ARG A 169 7.50 -3.86 -6.00
C ARG A 169 7.22 -4.70 -7.25
N ASP A 170 7.84 -5.87 -7.33
CA ASP A 170 7.58 -6.83 -8.39
C ASP A 170 6.33 -7.67 -8.08
N ASP A 171 5.22 -7.32 -8.73
CA ASP A 171 3.91 -7.95 -8.53
C ASP A 171 3.91 -9.43 -8.97
N ASP A 172 4.69 -9.80 -10.00
CA ASP A 172 4.74 -11.17 -10.52
C ASP A 172 5.55 -12.11 -9.61
N GLU A 173 6.67 -11.62 -9.08
CA GLU A 173 7.42 -12.35 -8.06
C GLU A 173 6.62 -12.47 -6.76
N LEU A 174 5.86 -11.44 -6.36
CA LEU A 174 4.98 -11.52 -5.19
C LEU A 174 3.93 -12.64 -5.34
N ARG A 175 3.28 -12.75 -6.50
CA ARG A 175 2.32 -13.82 -6.78
C ARG A 175 2.95 -15.21 -6.64
N LYS A 176 4.18 -15.40 -7.12
CA LYS A 176 4.92 -16.68 -6.96
C LYS A 176 5.15 -17.02 -5.50
N ILE A 177 5.52 -16.02 -4.68
CA ILE A 177 5.69 -16.21 -3.23
C ILE A 177 4.38 -16.55 -2.55
N TYR A 178 3.30 -15.84 -2.89
CA TYR A 178 1.97 -16.11 -2.35
C TYR A 178 1.51 -17.54 -2.64
N GLU A 179 1.67 -18.02 -3.89
CA GLU A 179 1.32 -19.40 -4.26
C GLU A 179 2.17 -20.44 -3.50
N LYS A 180 3.48 -20.20 -3.36
CA LYS A 180 4.35 -21.06 -2.55
C LYS A 180 3.89 -21.10 -1.09
N LEU A 181 3.58 -19.95 -0.50
CA LEU A 181 3.15 -19.83 0.89
C LEU A 181 1.82 -20.55 1.14
N LYS A 182 0.87 -20.50 0.19
CA LYS A 182 -0.40 -21.22 0.29
C LYS A 182 -0.30 -22.71 0.02
N THR A 183 0.70 -23.14 -0.75
CA THR A 183 0.93 -24.57 -1.06
C THR A 183 1.74 -25.25 0.04
N ASN A 184 2.63 -24.52 0.72
CA ASN A 184 3.54 -25.05 1.74
C ASN A 184 2.97 -25.04 3.18
N LYS A 185 1.64 -24.99 3.37
CA LYS A 185 1.04 -25.00 4.72
C LYS A 185 1.42 -26.22 5.58
N ASP A 186 2.01 -27.25 4.97
CA ASP A 186 2.32 -28.53 5.63
C ASP A 186 3.82 -28.75 5.96
N ASN A 187 4.75 -27.83 5.65
CA ASN A 187 6.20 -28.02 5.90
C ASN A 187 6.85 -26.85 6.66
N GLU A 188 7.17 -27.09 7.93
CA GLU A 188 7.74 -26.13 8.90
C GLU A 188 9.24 -25.83 8.69
N GLY A 189 9.64 -24.61 9.08
CA GLY A 189 11.04 -24.22 9.34
C GLY A 189 11.80 -23.67 8.12
N ASP A 190 12.43 -24.56 7.36
CA ASP A 190 13.36 -24.19 6.26
C ASP A 190 12.65 -23.54 5.06
N SER A 191 11.33 -23.70 4.96
CA SER A 191 10.51 -23.07 3.91
C SER A 191 10.42 -21.55 4.08
N PHE A 192 10.31 -21.04 5.32
CA PHE A 192 10.09 -19.60 5.56
C PHE A 192 11.34 -18.76 5.36
N GLU A 193 12.51 -19.23 5.78
CA GLU A 193 13.78 -18.51 5.56
C GLU A 193 14.05 -18.31 4.06
N ASN A 194 13.81 -19.35 3.26
CA ASN A 194 13.91 -19.25 1.80
C ASN A 194 12.90 -18.24 1.22
N LEU A 195 11.67 -18.22 1.73
CA LEU A 195 10.66 -17.24 1.30
C LEU A 195 11.02 -15.81 1.69
N ILE A 196 11.61 -15.60 2.88
CA ILE A 196 12.11 -14.30 3.32
C ILE A 196 13.18 -13.80 2.37
N ASP A 197 14.16 -14.64 2.04
CA ASP A 197 15.24 -14.28 1.13
C ASP A 197 14.74 -14.03 -0.29
N GLU A 198 13.79 -14.82 -0.78
CA GLU A 198 13.16 -14.57 -2.08
C GLU A 198 12.34 -13.27 -2.09
N CYS A 199 11.57 -12.98 -1.03
CA CYS A 199 10.87 -11.71 -0.89
C CYS A 199 11.84 -10.52 -0.93
N ARG A 200 12.92 -10.57 -0.14
CA ARG A 200 13.90 -9.48 -0.04
C ARG A 200 14.65 -9.26 -1.35
N ASN A 201 15.07 -10.34 -2.00
CA ASN A 201 16.02 -10.30 -3.13
C ASN A 201 15.35 -10.35 -4.51
N LYS A 202 14.07 -10.72 -4.60
CA LYS A 202 13.30 -10.71 -5.85
C LYS A 202 12.21 -9.64 -5.80
N VAL A 203 11.22 -9.80 -4.91
CA VAL A 203 10.03 -8.92 -4.85
C VAL A 203 10.41 -7.47 -4.58
N TYR A 204 11.27 -7.24 -3.59
CA TYR A 204 11.59 -5.89 -3.08
C TYR A 204 12.98 -5.40 -3.48
N LYS A 205 13.65 -6.06 -4.43
CA LYS A 205 15.01 -5.72 -4.87
C LYS A 205 15.13 -4.28 -5.37
N GLY A 206 14.17 -3.83 -6.17
CA GLY A 206 14.14 -2.47 -6.73
C GLY A 206 14.07 -1.41 -5.64
N ILE A 207 13.13 -1.58 -4.70
CA ILE A 207 12.95 -0.72 -3.53
C ILE A 207 14.20 -0.70 -2.67
N ASN A 208 14.67 -1.88 -2.24
CA ASN A 208 15.83 -2.05 -1.35
C ASN A 208 17.09 -1.40 -1.92
N ARG A 209 17.32 -1.50 -3.23
CA ARG A 209 18.44 -0.83 -3.89
C ARG A 209 18.33 0.68 -3.83
N LYS A 210 17.18 1.23 -4.22
CA LYS A 210 16.96 2.69 -4.31
C LYS A 210 17.01 3.37 -2.94
N VAL A 211 16.33 2.80 -1.94
CA VAL A 211 16.25 3.42 -0.60
C VAL A 211 17.55 3.35 0.19
N LYS A 212 18.36 2.31 -0.04
CA LYS A 212 19.68 2.19 0.56
C LYS A 212 20.62 3.30 0.11
N ASP A 213 20.53 3.71 -1.16
CA ASP A 213 21.29 4.86 -1.70
C ASP A 213 20.83 6.20 -1.09
N LEU A 214 19.59 6.25 -0.58
CA LEU A 214 19.01 7.40 0.12
C LEU A 214 19.21 7.35 1.64
N GLY A 215 19.82 6.30 2.18
CA GLY A 215 20.10 6.15 3.60
C GLY A 215 18.94 5.56 4.43
N PHE A 216 17.92 5.00 3.79
CA PHE A 216 16.82 4.30 4.46
C PHE A 216 16.98 2.77 4.33
N ASN A 217 16.44 2.03 5.29
CA ASN A 217 16.20 0.60 5.15
C ASN A 217 14.71 0.36 4.90
N PHE A 218 14.36 -0.52 3.98
CA PHE A 218 12.97 -0.81 3.67
C PHE A 218 12.56 -2.18 4.21
N VAL A 219 11.32 -2.23 4.67
CA VAL A 219 10.67 -3.45 5.15
C VAL A 219 9.22 -3.45 4.66
N PRO A 220 8.74 -4.54 4.04
CA PRO A 220 7.34 -4.64 3.65
C PRO A 220 6.45 -4.77 4.90
N LEU A 221 5.27 -4.15 4.88
CA LEU A 221 4.42 -4.06 6.07
C LEU A 221 3.12 -4.85 5.90
N SER A 222 2.36 -4.63 4.83
CA SER A 222 1.14 -5.39 4.56
C SER A 222 0.69 -5.32 3.11
N GLU A 223 0.09 -6.42 2.64
CA GLU A 223 -0.64 -6.53 1.37
C GLU A 223 -2.15 -6.24 1.55
N LEU A 224 -2.53 -5.69 2.71
CA LEU A 224 -3.91 -5.38 3.09
C LEU A 224 -4.85 -6.58 2.89
N ASN A 225 -5.84 -6.46 2.01
CA ASN A 225 -6.79 -7.52 1.72
C ASN A 225 -6.49 -8.29 0.41
N SER A 226 -5.50 -7.85 -0.39
CA SER A 226 -5.27 -8.36 -1.75
C SER A 226 -3.86 -8.10 -2.25
N ILE A 227 -3.21 -9.14 -2.78
CA ILE A 227 -1.83 -9.09 -3.30
C ILE A 227 -1.66 -8.32 -4.62
N ASP A 228 -2.76 -8.10 -5.35
CA ASP A 228 -2.70 -7.58 -6.72
C ASP A 228 -2.64 -6.04 -6.77
N THR A 229 -2.95 -5.37 -5.65
CA THR A 229 -3.47 -4.00 -5.70
C THR A 229 -2.67 -3.05 -4.81
N LEU A 230 -3.07 -2.99 -3.54
CA LEU A 230 -2.59 -2.05 -2.56
C LEU A 230 -1.49 -2.67 -1.71
N PHE A 231 -0.59 -1.82 -1.25
CA PHE A 231 0.58 -2.26 -0.51
C PHE A 231 1.03 -1.20 0.47
N ALA A 232 1.35 -1.62 1.68
CA ALA A 232 1.99 -0.80 2.68
C ALA A 232 3.42 -1.29 2.91
N GLY A 233 4.38 -0.37 2.91
CA GLY A 233 5.76 -0.62 3.29
C GLY A 233 6.24 0.43 4.27
N MET A 234 7.28 0.12 5.03
CA MET A 234 7.90 1.04 5.96
C MET A 234 9.38 1.28 5.65
N TYR A 235 9.80 2.54 5.75
CA TYR A 235 11.19 2.97 5.65
C TYR A 235 11.69 3.36 7.02
N LEU A 236 12.82 2.77 7.41
CA LEU A 236 13.46 2.95 8.70
C LEU A 236 14.73 3.78 8.53
N PHE A 237 14.88 4.80 9.35
CA PHE A 237 16.08 5.61 9.45
C PHE A 237 16.53 5.73 10.90
N GLU A 238 17.81 5.41 11.13
CA GLU A 238 18.48 5.50 12.44
C GLU A 238 19.83 6.20 12.25
N HIS A 239 20.02 7.37 12.88
CA HIS A 239 21.31 8.05 12.87
C HIS A 239 22.24 7.50 13.98
N LYS A 240 23.46 7.10 13.61
CA LYS A 240 24.40 6.33 14.45
C LYS A 240 25.46 7.16 15.18
N ASN A 241 25.42 8.48 15.08
CA ASN A 241 26.46 9.34 15.66
C ASN A 241 25.97 10.11 16.89
N ASP A 242 26.80 10.05 17.93
CA ASP A 242 26.76 10.82 19.18
C ASP A 242 27.03 12.32 18.98
N GLN A 243 26.57 12.92 17.88
CA GLN A 243 26.60 14.39 17.77
C GLN A 243 25.35 14.94 18.46
N GLU A 244 25.60 15.69 19.54
CA GLU A 244 24.65 16.20 20.54
C GLU A 244 23.52 17.10 19.98
N ASP A 245 23.56 17.45 18.69
CA ASP A 245 22.71 18.52 18.12
C ASP A 245 21.46 18.05 17.36
N GLN A 246 21.12 16.75 17.38
CA GLN A 246 19.84 16.25 16.82
C GLN A 246 19.00 15.52 17.87
N GLU A 247 17.86 16.11 18.22
CA GLU A 247 16.98 15.67 19.32
C GLU A 247 16.32 14.31 19.05
N ASN A 248 15.92 13.97 17.81
CA ASN A 248 15.39 12.65 17.44
C ASN A 248 16.15 12.01 16.27
N ASN A 249 16.76 10.85 16.49
CA ASN A 249 17.54 10.12 15.48
C ASN A 249 16.79 8.92 14.88
N ASN A 250 15.52 8.72 15.28
CA ASN A 250 14.71 7.58 14.88
C ASN A 250 13.50 8.04 14.09
N VAL A 251 13.39 7.55 12.86
CA VAL A 251 12.25 7.83 12.00
C VAL A 251 11.74 6.55 11.37
N ILE A 252 10.42 6.37 11.43
CA ILE A 252 9.67 5.37 10.67
C ILE A 252 8.76 6.12 9.71
N ILE A 253 8.80 5.76 8.43
CA ILE A 253 7.91 6.31 7.40
C ILE A 253 7.10 5.16 6.83
N VAL A 254 5.78 5.19 7.04
CA VAL A 254 4.84 4.23 6.46
C VAL A 254 4.32 4.81 5.16
N SER A 255 4.55 4.11 4.05
CA SER A 255 4.07 4.53 2.74
C SER A 255 3.06 3.54 2.18
N PHE A 256 2.02 4.06 1.55
CA PHE A 256 1.00 3.30 0.85
C PHE A 256 1.15 3.46 -0.67
N LYS A 257 1.24 2.33 -1.38
CA LYS A 257 1.13 2.24 -2.83
C LYS A 257 -0.33 2.48 -3.20
N GLY A 258 -0.59 3.46 -4.08
CA GLY A 258 -1.90 3.63 -4.70
C GLY A 258 -2.10 2.66 -5.87
N THR A 259 -3.24 2.78 -6.53
CA THR A 259 -3.56 1.96 -7.71
C THR A 259 -2.55 2.17 -8.83
N SER A 260 -2.19 1.07 -9.49
CA SER A 260 -1.41 1.14 -10.70
C SER A 260 -2.30 1.71 -11.81
N PRO A 261 -1.85 2.70 -12.61
CA PRO A 261 -2.67 3.30 -13.67
C PRO A 261 -3.18 2.28 -14.72
N THR A 262 -2.53 1.12 -14.81
CA THR A 262 -2.87 0.03 -15.71
C THR A 262 -3.90 -0.95 -15.16
N ASN A 263 -4.30 -0.84 -13.89
CA ASN A 263 -5.32 -1.69 -13.30
C ASN A 263 -6.65 -0.93 -13.16
N PHE A 264 -7.33 -0.81 -14.30
CA PHE A 264 -8.57 -0.04 -14.42
C PHE A 264 -9.73 -0.65 -13.62
N THR A 265 -9.69 -1.94 -13.31
CA THR A 265 -10.68 -2.54 -12.41
C THR A 265 -10.56 -1.97 -10.99
N GLU A 266 -9.34 -1.71 -10.50
CA GLU A 266 -9.15 -1.07 -9.20
C GLU A 266 -9.82 0.32 -9.18
N TRP A 267 -9.58 1.12 -10.23
CA TRP A 267 -10.26 2.39 -10.41
C TRP A 267 -11.78 2.26 -10.35
N LEU A 268 -12.36 1.25 -11.00
CA LEU A 268 -13.82 1.03 -11.00
C LEU A 268 -14.38 0.72 -9.60
N THR A 269 -13.69 -0.10 -8.82
CA THR A 269 -14.08 -0.36 -7.42
C THR A 269 -13.87 0.85 -6.52
N ASP A 270 -12.86 1.67 -6.80
CA ASP A 270 -12.53 2.87 -6.02
C ASP A 270 -13.37 4.11 -6.39
N PHE A 271 -14.05 4.10 -7.54
CA PHE A 271 -15.05 5.11 -7.91
C PHE A 271 -16.41 4.91 -7.23
N LEU A 272 -16.58 3.84 -6.45
CA LEU A 272 -17.79 3.65 -5.65
C LEU A 272 -17.81 4.66 -4.51
N ILE A 273 -18.55 5.77 -4.64
CA ILE A 273 -18.81 6.73 -3.54
C ILE A 273 -19.74 6.09 -2.47
N MET A 274 -19.32 4.96 -1.93
CA MET A 274 -19.97 4.20 -0.89
C MET A 274 -19.24 4.44 0.40
N ARG A 275 -20.00 4.65 1.47
CA ARG A 275 -19.45 4.82 2.81
C ARG A 275 -19.71 3.56 3.62
N ALA A 276 -18.76 3.24 4.49
CA ALA A 276 -18.90 2.26 5.55
C ALA A 276 -18.83 2.98 6.89
N ASP A 277 -19.70 2.61 7.81
CA ASP A 277 -19.59 3.04 9.19
C ASP A 277 -18.29 2.48 9.76
N ALA A 278 -17.40 3.40 10.14
CA ALA A 278 -16.09 3.07 10.69
C ALA A 278 -15.93 3.61 12.11
N SER A 279 -17.04 3.98 12.76
CA SER A 279 -17.08 4.54 14.13
C SER A 279 -16.39 3.68 15.19
N GLN A 280 -16.27 2.37 14.93
CA GLN A 280 -15.51 1.44 15.78
C GLN A 280 -13.99 1.64 15.72
N PHE A 281 -13.47 2.31 14.68
CA PHE A 281 -12.04 2.45 14.39
C PHE A 281 -11.59 3.90 14.24
N VAL A 282 -12.42 4.76 13.65
CA VAL A 282 -12.15 6.18 13.40
C VAL A 282 -13.43 7.01 13.63
N PHE A 283 -13.31 8.32 13.77
CA PHE A 283 -14.49 9.17 13.91
C PHE A 283 -15.26 9.29 12.59
N GLY A 284 -16.46 8.69 12.55
CA GLY A 284 -17.42 8.83 11.45
C GLY A 284 -17.40 7.69 10.44
N GLU A 285 -17.55 8.04 9.17
CA GLU A 285 -17.63 7.09 8.06
C GLU A 285 -16.40 7.20 7.17
N ILE A 286 -15.97 6.08 6.57
CA ILE A 286 -14.91 6.08 5.56
C ILE A 286 -15.42 5.47 4.27
N HIS A 287 -14.70 5.73 3.17
CA HIS A 287 -15.00 5.09 1.90
C HIS A 287 -14.89 3.56 2.03
N LYS A 288 -15.91 2.86 1.57
CA LYS A 288 -16.06 1.41 1.76
C LYS A 288 -14.88 0.62 1.18
N GLY A 289 -14.33 1.04 0.04
CA GLY A 289 -13.13 0.41 -0.53
C GLY A 289 -11.94 0.44 0.43
N PHE A 290 -11.71 1.55 1.13
CA PHE A 290 -10.61 1.62 2.13
C PHE A 290 -10.94 0.84 3.39
N TYR A 291 -12.21 0.87 3.82
CA TYR A 291 -12.68 0.07 4.95
C TYR A 291 -12.42 -1.42 4.75
N ASP A 292 -12.84 -1.97 3.62
CA ASP A 292 -12.72 -3.40 3.32
C ASP A 292 -11.24 -3.84 3.18
N ASN A 293 -10.33 -2.90 2.93
CA ASN A 293 -8.88 -3.13 2.90
C ASN A 293 -8.26 -3.22 4.30
N PHE A 294 -8.63 -2.31 5.21
CA PHE A 294 -8.06 -2.27 6.56
C PHE A 294 -8.79 -3.17 7.56
N PHE A 295 -10.09 -3.39 7.36
CA PHE A 295 -11.01 -4.05 8.29
C PHE A 295 -11.87 -5.11 7.58
N PRO A 296 -11.27 -6.05 6.83
CA PRO A 296 -12.04 -7.09 6.15
C PRO A 296 -12.80 -7.92 7.18
N LYS A 297 -14.07 -8.22 6.88
CA LYS A 297 -14.91 -9.10 7.70
C LYS A 297 -14.30 -10.51 7.67
N THR A 298 -13.67 -10.94 8.75
CA THR A 298 -13.21 -12.32 8.91
C THR A 298 -14.39 -13.19 9.31
N LEU A 299 -14.54 -14.36 8.68
CA LEU A 299 -15.50 -15.40 9.10
C LEU A 299 -15.12 -16.04 10.44
N ASP A 300 -13.89 -15.80 10.89
CA ASP A 300 -13.32 -16.34 12.12
C ASP A 300 -13.34 -15.24 13.19
N GLU A 301 -14.42 -15.20 13.97
CA GLU A 301 -14.63 -14.26 15.07
C GLU A 301 -13.53 -14.35 16.15
N THR A 302 -12.78 -15.45 16.19
CA THR A 302 -11.66 -15.64 17.13
C THR A 302 -10.37 -14.93 16.68
N LYS A 303 -10.30 -14.53 15.41
CA LYS A 303 -9.17 -13.80 14.82
C LYS A 303 -9.52 -12.33 14.70
N GLU A 304 -9.42 -11.60 15.82
CA GLU A 304 -9.35 -10.14 15.85
C GLU A 304 -8.04 -9.61 15.22
N SER A 305 -7.71 -10.05 14.01
CA SER A 305 -6.49 -9.65 13.31
C SER A 305 -6.89 -9.18 11.92
N TYR A 306 -7.21 -7.89 11.83
CA TYR A 306 -7.35 -7.18 10.57
C TYR A 306 -6.02 -6.48 10.22
N PRO A 307 -5.75 -6.20 8.93
CA PRO A 307 -4.48 -5.64 8.48
C PRO A 307 -4.02 -4.41 9.28
N ALA A 308 -4.91 -3.43 9.51
CA ALA A 308 -4.52 -2.22 10.25
C ALA A 308 -3.96 -2.51 11.65
N LYS A 309 -4.54 -3.46 12.41
CA LYS A 309 -4.04 -3.83 13.73
C LYS A 309 -2.63 -4.45 13.64
N ARG A 310 -2.43 -5.40 12.72
CA ARG A 310 -1.10 -6.03 12.52
C ARG A 310 -0.04 -5.03 12.09
N MET A 311 -0.42 -4.06 11.27
CA MET A 311 0.47 -2.96 10.87
C MET A 311 0.88 -2.12 12.08
N VAL A 312 -0.08 -1.68 12.90
CA VAL A 312 0.20 -0.92 14.14
C VAL A 312 1.09 -1.71 15.10
N GLU A 313 0.81 -3.00 15.30
CA GLU A 313 1.63 -3.88 16.15
C GLU A 313 3.05 -4.00 15.61
N THR A 314 3.23 -4.14 14.30
CA THR A 314 4.54 -4.26 13.65
C THR A 314 5.33 -2.96 13.73
N ILE A 315 4.67 -1.81 13.51
CA ILE A 315 5.28 -0.48 13.65
C ILE A 315 5.68 -0.23 15.11
N SER A 316 4.83 -0.59 16.06
CA SER A 316 5.12 -0.44 17.49
C SER A 316 6.35 -1.25 17.89
N LYS A 317 6.44 -2.51 17.46
CA LYS A 317 7.63 -3.35 17.67
C LYS A 317 8.89 -2.76 17.03
N ALA A 318 8.78 -2.20 15.83
CA ALA A 318 9.90 -1.51 15.19
C ALA A 318 10.35 -0.29 16.01
N ALA A 319 9.41 0.51 16.48
CA ALA A 319 9.69 1.68 17.31
C ALA A 319 10.31 1.30 18.66
N GLU A 320 9.80 0.26 19.33
CA GLU A 320 10.35 -0.29 20.57
C GLU A 320 11.81 -0.72 20.38
N LYS A 321 12.10 -1.50 19.34
CA LYS A 321 13.48 -1.92 19.04
C LYS A 321 14.41 -0.74 18.73
N MET A 322 13.92 0.27 18.00
CA MET A 322 14.70 1.49 17.74
C MET A 322 14.99 2.24 19.04
N TYR A 323 14.00 2.35 19.92
CA TYR A 323 14.14 2.97 21.24
C TYR A 323 15.09 2.19 22.15
N GLU A 324 15.01 0.87 22.20
CA GLU A 324 15.92 0.02 22.99
C GLU A 324 17.39 0.19 22.58
N ARG A 325 17.65 0.45 21.30
CA ARG A 325 19.03 0.60 20.78
C ARG A 325 19.67 1.93 21.10
N ASN A 326 18.90 3.02 21.22
CA ASN A 326 19.48 4.38 21.33
C ASN A 326 18.78 5.32 22.33
N GLY A 327 17.72 4.86 23.00
CA GLY A 327 16.98 5.61 24.02
C GLY A 327 16.22 6.83 23.52
N LYS A 328 16.06 7.00 22.20
CA LYS A 328 15.39 8.16 21.60
C LYS A 328 14.00 7.81 21.10
N ASN A 329 13.07 8.75 21.26
CA ASN A 329 11.72 8.64 20.70
C ASN A 329 11.75 8.51 19.19
N VAL A 330 10.73 7.87 18.63
CA VAL A 330 10.62 7.55 17.20
C VAL A 330 9.56 8.44 16.57
N ASN A 331 9.96 9.19 15.54
CA ASN A 331 9.02 9.96 14.73
C ASN A 331 8.36 9.03 13.70
N ILE A 332 7.03 9.00 13.68
CA ILE A 332 6.26 8.18 12.72
C ILE A 332 5.61 9.12 11.71
N TRP A 333 5.92 8.91 10.44
CA TRP A 333 5.32 9.63 9.32
C TRP A 333 4.49 8.67 8.49
N ILE A 334 3.33 9.12 8.01
CA ILE A 334 2.45 8.34 7.16
C ILE A 334 2.27 9.10 5.84
N THR A 335 2.51 8.42 4.72
CA THR A 335 2.48 9.02 3.38
C THR A 335 1.88 8.07 2.36
N GLY A 336 1.47 8.63 1.22
CA GLY A 336 1.02 7.87 0.06
C GLY A 336 0.77 8.81 -1.12
N HIS A 337 0.76 8.24 -2.32
CA HIS A 337 0.47 8.97 -3.56
C HIS A 337 -0.84 8.49 -4.18
N SER A 338 -1.61 9.40 -4.79
CA SER A 338 -2.91 9.11 -5.39
C SER A 338 -3.83 8.40 -4.38
N LEU A 339 -4.39 7.24 -4.71
CA LEU A 339 -5.20 6.44 -3.79
C LEU A 339 -4.46 6.01 -2.51
N GLY A 340 -3.13 5.86 -2.59
CA GLY A 340 -2.30 5.60 -1.43
C GLY A 340 -2.38 6.73 -0.39
N ALA A 341 -2.59 7.98 -0.82
CA ALA A 341 -2.79 9.10 0.11
C ALA A 341 -4.09 8.96 0.91
N ALA A 342 -5.15 8.43 0.29
CA ALA A 342 -6.41 8.18 0.97
C ALA A 342 -6.27 7.06 2.02
N LEU A 343 -5.56 5.98 1.68
CA LEU A 343 -5.22 4.91 2.64
C LEU A 343 -4.35 5.43 3.79
N ALA A 344 -3.35 6.25 3.47
CA ALA A 344 -2.49 6.90 4.46
C ALA A 344 -3.30 7.74 5.45
N GLN A 345 -4.29 8.50 4.97
CA GLN A 345 -5.15 9.31 5.83
C GLN A 345 -6.06 8.47 6.74
N VAL A 346 -6.66 7.40 6.21
CA VAL A 346 -7.47 6.47 7.02
C VAL A 346 -6.61 5.78 8.07
N PHE A 347 -5.41 5.33 7.70
CA PHE A 347 -4.49 4.68 8.63
C PHE A 347 -3.97 5.65 9.69
N TYR A 348 -3.67 6.91 9.34
CA TYR A 348 -3.26 7.93 10.30
C TYR A 348 -4.35 8.29 11.31
N ALA A 349 -5.62 8.25 10.90
CA ALA A 349 -6.74 8.51 11.79
C ALA A 349 -6.98 7.40 12.82
N ARG A 350 -6.36 6.22 12.63
CA ARG A 350 -6.47 5.05 13.52
C ARG A 350 -5.34 5.02 14.54
#